data_AF-A0A355G0D9-F1
#
_entry.id   AF-A0A355G0D9-F1
#
_cell.length_a   1.000
_cell.length_b   1.000
_cell.length_c   1.000
_cell.angle_alpha   90.00
_cell.angle_beta   90.00
_cell.angle_gamma   90.00
#
_symmetry.space_group_name_H-M   'P 1'
#
loop_
_entity.id
_entity.type
_entity.pdbx_description
1 polymer ?
#
loop_
_entity_poly.entity_id
_entity_poly.type
_entity_poly.pdbx_seq_one_letter_code
_entity_poly.pdbx_strand_id
1 'polypeptide(L)'
;MNHLHFLDEEAAKRIEPELKNIRSYVIQLDVSKTAPDELSYDILDGKLHIFLQPRSGGWSKDDLNFAHGTYRHDLIICMGAKRLEDCGRVFEDHPDFFYRTPIVNIDHAPGNEHFGHVNVVDMTSTSLGEVCHDFVAGCAPELFDEEMATQFLTGMIAKTRSFRSQNVTPKTLQVASALMGKGAKRDKIVDHLYRTRSIETLRLWGRALARLKSDPERGLVWTVLSQQDFLHAGTSEEALSGIVEELISSSPVAKIAVLFFEDADRNTTALVHTTRPHDAIVLCMPFKPAGTHEEVRLLFPNKRIVDVETNIIGHLKQALTRT
;
A
#
# COMPACT_ATOMS: atom_id res chain seq x y z
N MET A 1 7.56 1.47 -4.48
CA MET A 1 6.65 0.48 -5.10
C MET A 1 7.22 -0.21 -6.36
N ASN A 2 8.45 0.07 -6.81
CA ASN A 2 9.05 -0.52 -8.03
C ASN A 2 9.48 -1.99 -7.94
N HIS A 3 9.13 -2.71 -6.87
CA HIS A 3 9.63 -4.05 -6.57
C HIS A 3 8.59 -5.15 -6.80
N LEU A 4 7.37 -4.79 -7.22
CA LEU A 4 6.27 -5.73 -7.42
C LEU A 4 5.95 -5.99 -8.91
N HIS A 5 6.67 -5.38 -9.86
CA HIS A 5 6.45 -5.58 -11.31
C HIS A 5 6.59 -7.04 -11.75
N PHE A 6 7.25 -7.89 -10.96
CA PHE A 6 7.34 -9.32 -11.24
C PHE A 6 6.01 -10.07 -11.01
N LEU A 7 5.05 -9.45 -10.33
CA LEU A 7 3.67 -9.94 -10.18
C LEU A 7 2.84 -9.36 -11.32
N ASP A 8 2.47 -10.20 -12.28
CA ASP A 8 1.72 -9.91 -13.52
C ASP A 8 1.55 -8.41 -13.87
N GLU A 9 2.48 -7.90 -14.68
CA GLU A 9 2.45 -6.50 -15.14
C GLU A 9 1.16 -6.14 -15.88
N GLU A 10 0.51 -7.09 -16.56
CA GLU A 10 -0.75 -6.84 -17.27
C GLU A 10 -1.91 -6.75 -16.29
N ALA A 11 -1.94 -7.56 -15.22
CA ALA A 11 -2.91 -7.39 -14.15
C ALA A 11 -2.76 -6.05 -13.44
N ALA A 12 -1.53 -5.63 -13.15
CA ALA A 12 -1.29 -4.34 -12.49
C ALA A 12 -1.82 -3.16 -13.30
N LYS A 13 -1.75 -3.22 -14.63
CA LYS A 13 -2.31 -2.19 -15.54
C LYS A 13 -3.83 -2.11 -15.52
N ARG A 14 -4.54 -3.16 -15.06
CA ARG A 14 -6.01 -3.17 -14.94
C ARG A 14 -6.52 -2.51 -13.67
N ILE A 15 -5.64 -2.15 -12.73
CA ILE A 15 -6.02 -1.48 -11.48
C ILE A 15 -6.27 -0.01 -11.78
N GLU A 16 -7.53 0.40 -11.68
CA GLU A 16 -7.97 1.77 -11.90
C GLU A 16 -8.32 2.44 -10.55
N PRO A 17 -7.99 3.73 -10.35
CA PRO A 17 -8.29 4.45 -9.12
C PRO A 17 -9.77 4.89 -9.01
N GLU A 18 -10.56 4.64 -10.05
CA GLU A 18 -11.96 5.07 -10.18
C GLU A 18 -12.80 4.00 -10.87
N LEU A 19 -14.09 3.93 -10.53
CA LEU A 19 -15.02 3.01 -11.17
C LEU A 19 -15.72 3.70 -12.35
N LYS A 20 -15.32 3.36 -13.57
CA LYS A 20 -15.92 3.93 -14.79
C LYS A 20 -17.20 3.18 -15.17
N ASN A 21 -18.25 3.92 -15.54
CA ASN A 21 -19.50 3.39 -16.10
C ASN A 21 -20.22 2.37 -15.18
N ILE A 22 -20.29 2.66 -13.88
CA ILE A 22 -20.87 1.73 -12.88
C ILE A 22 -22.39 1.58 -12.99
N ARG A 23 -23.10 2.55 -13.58
CA ARG A 23 -24.55 2.57 -13.62
C ARG A 23 -25.04 2.90 -15.03
N SER A 24 -26.00 2.12 -15.50
CA SER A 24 -26.70 2.40 -16.76
C SER A 24 -27.93 3.29 -16.50
N TYR A 25 -28.28 4.10 -17.48
CA TYR A 25 -29.52 4.87 -17.52
C TYR A 25 -30.38 4.32 -18.66
N VAL A 26 -31.66 4.09 -18.39
CA VAL A 26 -32.59 3.47 -19.35
C VAL A 26 -33.67 4.47 -19.69
N ILE A 27 -33.84 4.74 -20.98
CA ILE A 27 -34.99 5.45 -21.53
C ILE A 27 -35.94 4.38 -22.06
N GLN A 28 -37.11 4.25 -21.44
CA GLN A 28 -38.12 3.25 -21.79
C GLN A 28 -39.25 3.92 -22.55
N LEU A 29 -39.66 3.30 -23.66
CA LEU A 29 -40.80 3.72 -24.46
C LEU A 29 -41.81 2.58 -24.52
N ASP A 30 -43.07 2.84 -24.16
CA ASP A 30 -44.16 1.87 -24.31
C ASP A 30 -44.53 1.73 -25.79
N VAL A 31 -44.25 0.54 -26.34
CA VAL A 31 -44.49 0.20 -27.75
C VAL A 31 -45.69 -0.74 -27.93
N SER A 32 -46.49 -0.95 -26.88
CA SER A 32 -47.64 -1.87 -26.92
C SER A 32 -48.74 -1.42 -27.89
N LYS A 33 -48.90 -0.10 -28.09
CA LYS A 33 -49.89 0.50 -28.99
C LYS A 33 -49.28 0.98 -30.32
N THR A 34 -48.05 1.46 -30.27
CA THR A 34 -47.35 2.10 -31.40
C THR A 34 -45.98 1.44 -31.56
N ALA A 35 -45.76 0.76 -32.69
CA ALA A 35 -44.50 0.09 -32.97
C ALA A 35 -43.47 1.03 -33.63
N PRO A 36 -42.18 0.98 -33.22
CA PRO A 36 -41.12 1.74 -33.86
C PRO A 36 -40.77 1.18 -35.24
N ASP A 37 -40.43 2.07 -36.16
CA ASP A 37 -39.92 1.73 -37.50
C ASP A 37 -38.44 2.02 -37.61
N GLU A 38 -38.04 3.25 -37.28
CA GLU A 38 -36.67 3.71 -37.39
C GLU A 38 -36.20 4.38 -36.09
N LEU A 39 -34.95 4.11 -35.73
CA LEU A 39 -34.24 4.71 -34.60
C LEU A 39 -32.94 5.30 -35.12
N SER A 40 -32.73 6.58 -34.89
CA SER A 40 -31.45 7.26 -35.12
C SER A 40 -31.13 8.20 -33.96
N TYR A 41 -29.89 8.64 -33.87
CA TYR A 41 -29.48 9.62 -32.86
C TYR A 41 -28.47 10.60 -33.45
N ASP A 42 -28.42 11.78 -32.86
CA ASP A 42 -27.40 12.79 -33.16
C ASP A 42 -26.99 13.53 -31.87
N ILE A 43 -25.79 14.11 -31.85
CA ILE A 43 -25.30 14.94 -30.75
C ILE A 43 -25.21 16.38 -31.25
N LEU A 44 -26.16 17.20 -30.84
CA LEU A 44 -26.27 18.62 -31.22
C LEU A 44 -26.23 19.49 -29.97
N ASP A 45 -25.40 20.53 -29.98
CA ASP A 45 -25.22 21.47 -28.85
C ASP A 45 -24.96 20.78 -27.49
N GLY A 46 -24.21 19.69 -27.51
CA GLY A 46 -23.87 18.90 -26.31
C GLY A 46 -25.04 18.09 -25.73
N LYS A 47 -26.15 17.94 -26.48
CA LYS A 47 -27.31 17.13 -26.09
C LYS A 47 -27.42 15.91 -26.99
N LEU A 48 -27.76 14.77 -26.41
CA LEU A 48 -28.13 13.57 -27.16
C LEU A 48 -29.58 13.71 -27.63
N HIS A 49 -29.77 13.81 -28.95
CA HIS A 49 -31.07 13.76 -29.59
C HIS A 49 -31.31 12.34 -30.09
N ILE A 50 -32.40 11.73 -29.64
CA ILE A 50 -32.84 10.41 -30.09
C ILE A 50 -34.09 10.60 -30.95
N PHE A 51 -34.02 10.19 -32.21
CA PHE A 51 -35.12 10.28 -33.16
C PHE A 51 -35.76 8.90 -33.30
N LEU A 52 -37.05 8.82 -32.98
CA LEU A 52 -37.86 7.60 -33.05
C LEU A 52 -39.02 7.84 -34.00
N GLN A 53 -39.05 7.10 -35.11
CA GLN A 53 -40.11 7.21 -36.10
C GLN A 53 -41.06 6.01 -35.98
N PRO A 54 -42.37 6.22 -35.74
CA PRO A 54 -43.34 5.14 -35.65
C PRO A 54 -43.76 4.64 -37.04
N ARG A 55 -44.11 3.36 -37.16
CA ARG A 55 -44.72 2.82 -38.39
C ARG A 55 -46.09 3.42 -38.70
N SER A 56 -46.85 3.68 -37.64
CA SER A 56 -48.19 4.27 -37.69
C SER A 56 -48.56 4.81 -36.31
N GLY A 57 -49.29 5.94 -36.25
CA GLY A 57 -49.67 6.57 -34.98
C GLY A 57 -48.55 7.42 -34.38
N GLY A 58 -48.49 7.51 -33.06
CA GLY A 58 -47.47 8.28 -32.34
C GLY A 58 -47.40 7.90 -30.87
N TRP A 59 -46.37 8.41 -30.20
CA TRP A 59 -46.21 8.33 -28.75
C TRP A 59 -46.43 9.69 -28.12
N SER A 60 -46.82 9.68 -26.86
CA SER A 60 -46.96 10.84 -25.99
C SER A 60 -45.88 10.84 -24.90
N LYS A 61 -45.85 11.89 -24.08
CA LYS A 61 -44.95 11.95 -22.92
C LYS A 61 -45.21 10.82 -21.93
N ASP A 62 -46.46 10.37 -21.80
CA ASP A 62 -46.85 9.35 -20.84
C ASP A 62 -46.36 7.95 -21.24
N ASP A 63 -46.03 7.75 -22.52
CA ASP A 63 -45.44 6.51 -23.03
C ASP A 63 -43.92 6.45 -22.79
N LEU A 64 -43.29 7.57 -22.39
CA LEU A 64 -41.85 7.70 -22.16
C LEU A 64 -41.54 7.73 -20.66
N ASN A 65 -40.69 6.81 -20.21
CA ASN A 65 -40.22 6.76 -18.83
C ASN A 65 -38.69 6.77 -18.73
N PHE A 66 -38.16 7.46 -17.72
CA PHE A 66 -36.75 7.38 -17.35
C PHE A 66 -36.61 6.43 -16.18
N ALA A 67 -35.82 5.39 -16.36
CA ALA A 67 -35.47 4.45 -15.31
C ALA A 67 -33.96 4.45 -15.08
N HIS A 68 -33.57 4.22 -13.84
CA HIS A 68 -32.20 3.84 -13.56
C HIS A 68 -32.03 2.36 -13.88
N GLY A 69 -31.00 2.03 -14.66
CA GLY A 69 -30.60 0.65 -14.84
C GLY A 69 -29.92 0.09 -13.61
N THR A 70 -29.60 -1.20 -13.66
CA THR A 70 -28.84 -1.87 -12.61
C THR A 70 -27.40 -1.36 -12.59
N TYR A 71 -26.75 -1.52 -11.45
CA TYR A 71 -25.30 -1.40 -11.42
C TYR A 71 -24.68 -2.48 -12.30
N ARG A 72 -23.59 -2.14 -12.97
CA ARG A 72 -22.85 -3.04 -13.86
C ARG A 72 -22.21 -4.20 -13.10
N HIS A 73 -21.89 -3.97 -11.83
CA HIS A 73 -21.31 -4.94 -10.92
C HIS A 73 -22.36 -5.35 -9.89
N ASP A 74 -22.41 -6.63 -9.59
CA ASP A 74 -23.34 -7.28 -8.66
C ASP A 74 -22.66 -7.69 -7.34
N LEU A 75 -21.34 -7.58 -7.25
CA LEU A 75 -20.53 -7.91 -6.08
C LEU A 75 -19.37 -6.91 -5.93
N ILE A 76 -19.08 -6.53 -4.70
CA ILE A 76 -17.86 -5.82 -4.31
C ILE A 76 -17.02 -6.77 -3.45
N ILE A 77 -15.76 -6.97 -3.83
CA ILE A 77 -14.77 -7.65 -2.98
C ILE A 77 -13.82 -6.59 -2.45
N CYS A 78 -13.92 -6.31 -1.15
CA CYS A 78 -13.10 -5.33 -0.47
C CYS A 78 -11.98 -6.03 0.29
N MET A 79 -10.74 -5.60 0.07
CA MET A 79 -9.54 -6.29 0.54
C MET A 79 -8.64 -5.34 1.35
N GLY A 80 -8.41 -5.64 2.63
CA GLY A 80 -7.49 -4.91 3.51
C GLY A 80 -7.98 -3.54 4.01
N ALA A 81 -9.24 -3.20 3.78
CA ALA A 81 -9.90 -2.02 4.33
C ALA A 81 -10.56 -2.37 5.67
N LYS A 82 -10.37 -1.54 6.71
CA LYS A 82 -10.98 -1.77 8.03
C LYS A 82 -12.42 -1.27 8.09
N ARG A 83 -12.72 -0.27 7.27
CA ARG A 83 -14.03 0.39 7.12
C ARG A 83 -14.20 0.87 5.68
N LEU A 84 -15.44 1.21 5.30
CA LEU A 84 -15.74 1.63 3.92
C LEU A 84 -14.96 2.87 3.50
N GLU A 85 -14.70 3.78 4.44
CA GLU A 85 -13.94 5.02 4.21
C GLU A 85 -12.48 4.75 3.84
N ASP A 86 -11.92 3.59 4.22
CA ASP A 86 -10.55 3.23 3.84
C ASP A 86 -10.44 2.90 2.32
N CYS A 87 -11.56 2.72 1.61
CA CYS A 87 -11.59 2.63 0.14
C CYS A 87 -11.35 3.98 -0.55
N GLY A 88 -11.31 5.09 0.20
CA GLY A 88 -11.06 6.43 -0.30
C GLY A 88 -12.05 6.87 -1.37
N ARG A 89 -11.56 7.55 -2.41
CA ARG A 89 -12.37 8.17 -3.47
C ARG A 89 -13.36 7.21 -4.14
N VAL A 90 -13.01 5.93 -4.27
CA VAL A 90 -13.90 4.94 -4.87
C VAL A 90 -15.21 4.81 -4.08
N PHE A 91 -15.14 4.88 -2.75
CA PHE A 91 -16.33 4.90 -1.89
C PHE A 91 -16.97 6.29 -1.84
N GLU A 92 -16.17 7.35 -1.66
CA GLU A 92 -16.65 8.74 -1.54
C GLU A 92 -17.46 9.19 -2.78
N ASP A 93 -17.01 8.83 -3.98
CA ASP A 93 -17.65 9.19 -5.24
C ASP A 93 -18.89 8.32 -5.53
N HIS A 94 -19.03 7.14 -4.89
CA HIS A 94 -20.07 6.15 -5.18
C HIS A 94 -20.71 5.47 -3.95
N PRO A 95 -21.14 6.20 -2.90
CA PRO A 95 -21.63 5.60 -1.66
C PRO A 95 -22.88 4.73 -1.89
N ASP A 96 -23.80 5.18 -2.74
CA ASP A 96 -25.02 4.44 -3.08
C ASP A 96 -24.73 3.07 -3.73
N PHE A 97 -23.60 2.92 -4.43
CA PHE A 97 -23.21 1.65 -5.02
C PHE A 97 -22.80 0.65 -3.93
N PHE A 98 -21.99 1.09 -2.97
CA PHE A 98 -21.57 0.27 -1.83
C PHE A 98 -22.74 -0.13 -0.93
N TYR A 99 -23.71 0.75 -0.69
CA TYR A 99 -24.88 0.42 0.13
C TYR A 99 -25.91 -0.49 -0.57
N ARG A 100 -25.87 -0.60 -1.89
CA ARG A 100 -26.85 -1.37 -2.68
C ARG A 100 -26.29 -2.66 -3.27
N THR A 101 -24.98 -2.88 -3.19
CA THR A 101 -24.31 -4.04 -3.78
C THR A 101 -23.76 -4.91 -2.66
N PRO A 102 -23.98 -6.24 -2.70
CA PRO A 102 -23.36 -7.16 -1.75
C PRO A 102 -21.84 -6.96 -1.66
N ILE A 103 -21.31 -7.02 -0.44
CA ILE A 103 -19.89 -6.81 -0.16
C ILE A 103 -19.31 -8.07 0.51
N VAL A 104 -18.22 -8.59 -0.04
CA VAL A 104 -17.32 -9.53 0.64
C VAL A 104 -16.13 -8.73 1.16
N ASN A 105 -16.00 -8.67 2.49
CA ASN A 105 -14.92 -7.96 3.19
C ASN A 105 -13.85 -8.97 3.62
N ILE A 106 -12.64 -8.85 3.10
CA ILE A 106 -11.50 -9.74 3.36
C ILE A 106 -10.41 -8.94 4.06
N ASP A 107 -10.08 -9.29 5.30
CA ASP A 107 -9.07 -8.56 6.08
C ASP A 107 -8.47 -9.43 7.20
N HIS A 108 -7.45 -8.91 7.88
CA HIS A 108 -6.84 -9.53 9.06
C HIS A 108 -6.60 -8.52 10.21
N ALA A 109 -7.05 -7.27 10.06
CA ALA A 109 -6.80 -6.24 11.05
C ALA A 109 -7.74 -6.37 12.28
N PRO A 110 -7.22 -6.24 13.52
CA PRO A 110 -8.04 -6.28 14.73
C PRO A 110 -9.11 -5.18 14.88
N GLY A 111 -9.04 -4.13 14.05
CA GLY A 111 -9.97 -3.00 14.07
C GLY A 111 -10.90 -2.95 12.88
N ASN A 112 -11.10 -4.07 12.18
CA ASN A 112 -12.05 -4.15 11.07
C ASN A 112 -13.49 -4.06 11.60
N GLU A 113 -14.35 -3.29 10.93
CA GLU A 113 -15.73 -3.02 11.33
C GLU A 113 -16.73 -4.08 10.85
N HIS A 114 -16.26 -5.09 10.10
CA HIS A 114 -17.10 -6.14 9.52
C HIS A 114 -18.26 -5.60 8.66
N PHE A 115 -17.98 -4.57 7.85
CA PHE A 115 -18.97 -3.86 7.02
C PHE A 115 -19.48 -4.67 5.82
N GLY A 116 -18.94 -5.86 5.57
CA GLY A 116 -19.38 -6.75 4.50
C GLY A 116 -20.70 -7.45 4.82
N HIS A 117 -21.40 -7.88 3.77
CA HIS A 117 -22.46 -8.88 3.90
C HIS A 117 -21.86 -10.26 4.21
N VAL A 118 -20.66 -10.52 3.68
CA VAL A 118 -19.81 -11.65 4.06
C VAL A 118 -18.49 -11.07 4.58
N ASN A 119 -18.09 -11.47 5.78
CA ASN A 119 -16.86 -10.99 6.40
C ASN A 119 -15.88 -12.15 6.60
N VAL A 120 -14.82 -12.16 5.79
CA VAL A 120 -13.71 -13.10 5.84
C VAL A 120 -12.55 -12.42 6.56
N VAL A 121 -12.67 -12.33 7.89
CA VAL A 121 -11.71 -11.62 8.74
C VAL A 121 -11.04 -12.60 9.70
N ASP A 122 -9.73 -12.79 9.55
CA ASP A 122 -8.92 -13.63 10.46
C ASP A 122 -7.81 -12.81 11.11
N MET A 123 -8.06 -12.34 12.34
CA MET A 123 -7.10 -11.56 13.12
C MET A 123 -5.86 -12.35 13.55
N THR A 124 -5.88 -13.69 13.43
CA THR A 124 -4.73 -14.54 13.76
C THR A 124 -3.77 -14.72 12.59
N SER A 125 -4.22 -14.38 11.37
CA SER A 125 -3.40 -14.42 10.17
C SER A 125 -2.34 -13.32 10.15
N THR A 126 -1.15 -13.65 9.66
CA THR A 126 -0.02 -12.71 9.60
C THR A 126 -0.17 -11.67 8.51
N SER A 127 -0.95 -11.97 7.47
CA SER A 127 -1.10 -11.14 6.28
C SER A 127 -2.42 -11.42 5.55
N LEU A 128 -2.81 -10.48 4.69
CA LEU A 128 -3.95 -10.67 3.80
C LEU A 128 -3.76 -11.86 2.83
N GLY A 129 -2.53 -12.14 2.41
CA GLY A 129 -2.23 -13.31 1.57
C GLY A 129 -2.58 -14.65 2.24
N GLU A 130 -2.42 -14.74 3.55
CA GLU A 130 -2.82 -15.92 4.34
C GLU A 130 -4.34 -16.06 4.39
N VAL A 131 -5.07 -14.96 4.59
CA VAL A 131 -6.55 -14.94 4.58
C VAL A 131 -7.10 -15.28 3.20
N CYS A 132 -6.52 -14.70 2.13
CA CYS A 132 -6.92 -14.99 0.75
C CYS A 132 -6.66 -16.45 0.37
N HIS A 133 -5.54 -17.04 0.81
CA HIS A 133 -5.27 -18.46 0.64
C HIS A 133 -6.40 -19.30 1.26
N ASP A 134 -6.70 -19.09 2.55
CA ASP A 134 -7.69 -19.89 3.27
C ASP A 134 -9.09 -19.73 2.65
N PHE A 135 -9.44 -18.51 2.22
CA PHE A 135 -10.70 -18.23 1.54
C PHE A 135 -10.82 -19.02 0.22
N VAL A 136 -9.86 -18.84 -0.70
CA VAL A 136 -9.90 -19.47 -2.02
C VAL A 136 -9.79 -20.99 -1.92
N ALA A 137 -8.91 -21.51 -1.07
CA ALA A 137 -8.77 -22.94 -0.85
C ALA A 137 -10.06 -23.59 -0.29
N GLY A 138 -10.85 -22.82 0.48
CA GLY A 138 -12.11 -23.28 1.05
C GLY A 138 -13.31 -23.18 0.10
N CYS A 139 -13.35 -22.17 -0.79
CA CYS A 139 -14.54 -21.89 -1.61
C CYS A 139 -14.40 -22.22 -3.10
N ALA A 140 -13.18 -22.18 -3.65
CA ALA A 140 -12.91 -22.37 -5.07
C ALA A 140 -11.47 -22.89 -5.31
N PRO A 141 -11.11 -24.07 -4.76
CA PRO A 141 -9.76 -24.62 -4.87
C PRO A 141 -9.30 -24.87 -6.30
N GLU A 142 -10.23 -25.01 -7.25
CA GLU A 142 -9.98 -25.17 -8.68
C GLU A 142 -9.49 -23.89 -9.37
N LEU A 143 -9.80 -22.72 -8.81
CA LEU A 143 -9.29 -21.44 -9.31
C LEU A 143 -7.84 -21.19 -8.89
N PHE A 144 -7.32 -21.98 -7.95
CA PHE A 144 -6.06 -21.68 -7.30
C PHE A 144 -4.85 -22.16 -8.12
N ASP A 145 -4.26 -21.22 -8.87
CA ASP A 145 -3.11 -21.43 -9.74
C ASP A 145 -1.77 -20.94 -9.16
N GLU A 146 -0.70 -21.13 -9.95
CA GLU A 146 0.67 -20.72 -9.61
C GLU A 146 0.81 -19.20 -9.43
N GLU A 147 0.03 -18.41 -10.16
CA GLU A 147 0.11 -16.96 -10.16
C GLU A 147 -0.50 -16.40 -8.87
N MET A 148 -1.71 -16.83 -8.53
CA MET A 148 -2.34 -16.54 -7.25
C MET A 148 -1.46 -17.00 -6.09
N ALA A 149 -0.88 -18.21 -6.19
CA ALA A 149 0.01 -18.71 -5.15
C ALA A 149 1.26 -17.83 -4.97
N THR A 150 1.82 -17.31 -6.06
CA THR A 150 2.95 -16.38 -6.04
C THR A 150 2.54 -15.03 -5.41
N GLN A 151 1.38 -14.50 -5.75
CA GLN A 151 0.87 -13.23 -5.19
C GLN A 151 0.61 -13.34 -3.68
N PHE A 152 -0.07 -14.39 -3.23
CA PHE A 152 -0.35 -14.62 -1.81
C PHE A 152 0.93 -14.82 -1.00
N LEU A 153 1.87 -15.64 -1.51
CA LEU A 153 3.16 -15.84 -0.87
C LEU A 153 3.97 -14.54 -0.81
N THR A 154 3.86 -13.67 -1.82
CA THR A 154 4.51 -12.36 -1.81
C THR A 154 3.98 -11.48 -0.69
N GLY A 155 2.67 -11.42 -0.51
CA GLY A 155 2.04 -10.68 0.59
C GLY A 155 2.50 -11.19 1.96
N MET A 156 2.58 -12.52 2.12
CA MET A 156 3.08 -13.16 3.36
C MET A 156 4.54 -12.81 3.63
N ILE A 157 5.42 -12.98 2.64
CA ILE A 157 6.86 -12.70 2.77
C ILE A 157 7.09 -11.22 3.08
N ALA A 158 6.43 -10.31 2.35
CA ALA A 158 6.56 -8.88 2.58
C ALA A 158 6.12 -8.50 4.00
N LYS A 159 4.94 -8.94 4.42
CA LYS A 159 4.35 -8.57 5.72
C LYS A 159 5.12 -9.14 6.91
N THR A 160 5.70 -10.33 6.77
CA THR A 160 6.46 -11.02 7.84
C THR A 160 7.96 -10.74 7.80
N ARG A 161 8.42 -9.86 6.90
CA ARG A 161 9.85 -9.59 6.65
C ARG A 161 10.63 -10.87 6.34
N SER A 162 10.09 -11.71 5.45
CA SER A 162 10.59 -13.06 5.16
C SER A 162 10.55 -13.97 6.39
N PHE A 163 9.40 -14.02 7.04
CA PHE A 163 9.10 -14.88 8.19
C PHE A 163 9.97 -14.62 9.43
N ARG A 164 10.45 -13.38 9.59
CA ARG A 164 11.24 -12.94 10.77
C ARG A 164 10.38 -12.25 11.83
N SER A 165 9.13 -11.92 11.54
CA SER A 165 8.24 -11.27 12.50
C SER A 165 7.83 -12.21 13.64
N GLN A 166 7.60 -11.66 14.83
CA GLN A 166 7.30 -12.45 16.04
C GLN A 166 5.93 -13.14 15.99
N ASN A 167 5.03 -12.72 15.10
CA ASN A 167 3.69 -13.26 14.95
C ASN A 167 3.60 -14.42 13.96
N VAL A 168 4.72 -14.90 13.39
CA VAL A 168 4.72 -16.08 12.52
C VAL A 168 4.33 -17.31 13.33
N THR A 169 3.35 -18.07 12.83
CA THR A 169 2.84 -19.29 13.47
C THR A 169 3.16 -20.54 12.64
N PRO A 170 3.01 -21.76 13.21
CA PRO A 170 3.07 -22.99 12.43
C PRO A 170 2.09 -23.01 11.25
N LYS A 171 0.87 -22.46 11.43
CA LYS A 171 -0.12 -22.30 10.36
C LYS A 171 0.45 -21.46 9.22
N THR A 172 1.06 -20.32 9.52
CA THR A 172 1.66 -19.42 8.52
C THR A 172 2.71 -20.15 7.67
N LEU A 173 3.58 -20.95 8.29
CA LEU A 173 4.58 -21.72 7.56
C LEU A 173 3.97 -22.88 6.76
N GLN A 174 2.90 -23.48 7.25
CA GLN A 174 2.16 -24.51 6.52
C GLN A 174 1.47 -23.93 5.27
N VAL A 175 0.86 -22.76 5.38
CA VAL A 175 0.27 -22.04 4.24
C VAL A 175 1.36 -21.68 3.22
N ALA A 176 2.50 -21.15 3.67
CA ALA A 176 3.63 -20.88 2.78
C ALA A 176 4.12 -22.13 2.06
N SER A 177 4.19 -23.27 2.76
CA SER A 177 4.53 -24.57 2.16
C SER A 177 3.51 -25.01 1.13
N ALA A 178 2.21 -24.86 1.41
CA ALA A 178 1.14 -25.19 0.46
C ALA A 178 1.21 -24.34 -0.81
N LEU A 179 1.45 -23.03 -0.67
CA LEU A 179 1.66 -22.10 -1.77
C LEU A 179 2.86 -22.49 -2.63
N MET A 180 3.99 -22.86 -2.00
CA MET A 180 5.16 -23.38 -2.71
C MET A 180 4.86 -24.70 -3.42
N GLY A 181 4.09 -25.59 -2.80
CA GLY A 181 3.60 -26.84 -3.41
C GLY A 181 2.69 -26.60 -4.63
N LYS A 182 2.06 -25.43 -4.72
CA LYS A 182 1.28 -24.96 -5.88
C LYS A 182 2.12 -24.22 -6.93
N GLY A 183 3.44 -24.16 -6.76
CA GLY A 183 4.38 -23.58 -7.71
C GLY A 183 4.74 -22.12 -7.46
N ALA A 184 4.37 -21.54 -6.32
CA ALA A 184 4.70 -20.15 -6.00
C ALA A 184 6.21 -19.88 -6.17
N LYS A 185 6.55 -18.83 -6.94
CA LYS A 185 7.93 -18.52 -7.35
C LYS A 185 8.74 -17.83 -6.26
N ARG A 186 8.95 -18.51 -5.13
CA ARG A 186 9.60 -17.98 -3.92
C ARG A 186 10.95 -17.29 -4.19
N ASP A 187 11.78 -17.84 -5.07
CA ASP A 187 13.08 -17.23 -5.39
C ASP A 187 12.92 -15.89 -6.11
N LYS A 188 11.98 -15.78 -7.06
CA LYS A 188 11.65 -14.49 -7.69
C LYS A 188 11.17 -13.47 -6.67
N ILE A 189 10.31 -13.89 -5.73
CA ILE A 189 9.80 -13.03 -4.66
C ILE A 189 10.97 -12.47 -3.84
N VAL A 190 11.87 -13.34 -3.39
CA VAL A 190 13.02 -12.92 -2.57
C VAL A 190 13.96 -12.01 -3.36
N ASP A 191 14.24 -12.33 -4.62
CA ASP A 191 15.13 -11.53 -5.45
C ASP A 191 14.58 -10.10 -5.65
N HIS A 192 13.28 -9.98 -5.92
CA HIS A 192 12.64 -8.68 -6.15
C HIS A 192 12.31 -7.90 -4.88
N LEU A 193 12.12 -8.56 -3.73
CA LEU A 193 11.84 -7.86 -2.47
C LEU A 193 13.09 -7.50 -1.68
N TYR A 194 14.15 -8.33 -1.73
CA TYR A 194 15.31 -8.18 -0.85
C TYR A 194 16.64 -8.04 -1.57
N ARG A 195 16.79 -8.58 -2.79
CA ARG A 195 18.04 -8.50 -3.57
C ARG A 195 18.02 -7.41 -4.63
N THR A 196 17.52 -6.24 -4.25
CA THR A 196 17.34 -5.09 -5.17
C THR A 196 18.44 -4.05 -5.07
N ARG A 197 19.41 -4.21 -4.16
CA ARG A 197 20.44 -3.21 -3.89
C ARG A 197 21.56 -3.27 -4.90
N SER A 198 21.94 -2.12 -5.45
CA SER A 198 23.09 -1.99 -6.33
C SER A 198 24.41 -2.06 -5.55
N ILE A 199 25.53 -2.26 -6.26
CA ILE A 199 26.87 -2.29 -5.66
C ILE A 199 27.21 -0.93 -5.03
N GLU A 200 26.78 0.16 -5.67
CA GLU A 200 26.93 1.54 -5.20
C GLU A 200 26.22 1.73 -3.84
N THR A 201 24.98 1.23 -3.72
CA THR A 201 24.25 1.21 -2.45
C THR A 201 25.02 0.43 -1.37
N LEU A 202 25.54 -0.76 -1.70
CA LEU A 202 26.31 -1.57 -0.75
C LEU A 202 27.61 -0.88 -0.32
N ARG A 203 28.30 -0.17 -1.22
CA ARG A 203 29.49 0.63 -0.87
C ARG A 203 29.15 1.75 0.10
N LEU A 204 28.04 2.45 -0.12
CA LEU A 204 27.58 3.52 0.79
C LEU A 204 27.23 2.94 2.17
N TRP A 205 26.53 1.81 2.20
CA TRP A 205 26.20 1.09 3.43
C TRP A 205 27.46 0.68 4.20
N GLY A 206 28.49 0.16 3.51
CA GLY A 206 29.77 -0.18 4.13
C GLY A 206 30.42 1.02 4.83
N ARG A 207 30.34 2.22 4.24
CA ARG A 207 30.85 3.46 4.86
C ARG A 207 30.03 3.87 6.09
N ALA A 208 28.71 3.78 6.00
CA ALA A 208 27.82 4.08 7.12
C ALA A 208 28.07 3.12 8.31
N LEU A 209 28.19 1.82 8.04
CA LEU A 209 28.44 0.80 9.06
C LEU A 209 29.83 0.97 9.70
N ALA A 210 30.86 1.30 8.90
CA ALA A 210 32.21 1.55 9.42
C ALA A 210 32.29 2.75 10.38
N ARG A 211 31.33 3.68 10.31
CA ARG A 211 31.24 4.86 11.19
C ARG A 211 30.11 4.79 12.21
N LEU A 212 29.49 3.61 12.37
CA LEU A 212 28.40 3.42 13.30
C LEU A 212 28.88 3.67 14.74
N LYS A 213 28.15 4.53 15.45
CA LYS A 213 28.32 4.83 16.87
C LYS A 213 27.11 4.31 17.62
N SER A 214 27.27 4.00 18.91
CA SER A 214 26.20 3.47 19.74
C SER A 214 26.25 3.97 21.17
N ASP A 215 25.08 3.97 21.80
CA ASP A 215 24.84 4.16 23.23
C ASP A 215 23.90 3.01 23.67
N PRO A 216 24.47 1.85 24.03
CA PRO A 216 23.68 0.64 24.32
C PRO A 216 22.72 0.80 25.50
N GLU A 217 23.08 1.60 26.50
CA GLU A 217 22.24 1.86 27.67
C GLU A 217 20.91 2.51 27.28
N ARG A 218 20.92 3.33 26.22
CA ARG A 218 19.76 4.07 25.72
C ARG A 218 19.16 3.44 24.47
N GLY A 219 19.69 2.30 24.01
CA GLY A 219 19.29 1.67 22.75
C GLY A 219 19.44 2.58 21.52
N LEU A 220 20.39 3.51 21.53
CA LEU A 220 20.59 4.49 20.47
C LEU A 220 21.79 4.10 19.60
N VAL A 221 21.60 4.09 18.28
CA VAL A 221 22.66 3.92 17.29
C VAL A 221 22.62 5.05 16.28
N TRP A 222 23.77 5.49 15.77
CA TRP A 222 23.78 6.52 14.75
C TRP A 222 25.01 6.48 13.86
N THR A 223 24.88 7.03 12.66
CA THR A 223 25.99 7.15 11.71
C THR A 223 25.88 8.42 10.88
N VAL A 224 26.98 8.77 10.22
CA VAL A 224 27.17 10.03 9.50
C VAL A 224 27.74 9.76 8.11
N LEU A 225 27.07 10.29 7.09
CA LEU A 225 27.48 10.24 5.69
C LEU A 225 27.69 11.66 5.15
N SER A 226 28.92 12.00 4.79
CA SER A 226 29.24 13.27 4.14
C SER A 226 28.85 13.26 2.67
N GLN A 227 28.77 14.43 2.04
CA GLN A 227 28.62 14.55 0.58
C GLN A 227 29.68 13.75 -0.20
N GLN A 228 30.92 13.69 0.30
CA GLN A 228 31.99 12.92 -0.32
C GLN A 228 31.73 11.41 -0.34
N ASP A 229 30.96 10.89 0.62
CA ASP A 229 30.63 9.47 0.66
C ASP A 229 29.68 9.07 -0.47
N PHE A 230 28.73 9.94 -0.81
CA PHE A 230 27.84 9.76 -1.97
C PHE A 230 28.64 9.81 -3.28
N LEU A 231 29.53 10.79 -3.42
CA LEU A 231 30.41 10.92 -4.59
C LEU A 231 31.30 9.69 -4.78
N HIS A 232 31.92 9.20 -3.70
CA HIS A 232 32.78 8.01 -3.77
C HIS A 232 32.00 6.70 -4.00
N ALA A 233 30.75 6.63 -3.53
CA ALA A 233 29.89 5.49 -3.76
C ALA A 233 29.27 5.49 -5.17
N GLY A 234 29.17 6.66 -5.81
CA GLY A 234 28.54 6.83 -7.12
C GLY A 234 27.01 6.78 -7.05
N THR A 235 26.42 7.24 -5.94
CA THR A 235 24.98 7.16 -5.68
C THR A 235 24.43 8.45 -5.06
N SER A 236 23.11 8.55 -5.00
CA SER A 236 22.37 9.65 -4.37
C SER A 236 21.68 9.20 -3.08
N GLU A 237 20.90 10.11 -2.49
CA GLU A 237 20.08 9.89 -1.30
C GLU A 237 19.11 8.70 -1.44
N GLU A 238 18.68 8.36 -2.66
CA GLU A 238 17.76 7.23 -2.89
C GLU A 238 18.31 5.90 -2.36
N ALA A 239 19.65 5.75 -2.32
CA ALA A 239 20.33 4.59 -1.76
C ALA A 239 20.31 4.50 -0.21
N LEU A 240 19.86 5.55 0.47
CA LEU A 240 19.65 5.54 1.93
C LEU A 240 18.39 4.76 2.32
N SER A 241 17.50 4.47 1.37
CA SER A 241 16.29 3.70 1.65
C SER A 241 16.63 2.36 2.32
N GLY A 242 16.03 2.12 3.49
CA GLY A 242 16.18 0.89 4.27
C GLY A 242 17.48 0.77 5.09
N ILE A 243 18.44 1.70 5.00
CA ILE A 243 19.65 1.60 5.83
C ILE A 243 19.34 1.81 7.31
N VAL A 244 18.47 2.77 7.62
CA VAL A 244 18.08 3.10 8.99
C VAL A 244 17.28 1.95 9.61
N GLU A 245 16.36 1.35 8.84
CA GLU A 245 15.64 0.14 9.26
C GLU A 245 16.59 -1.05 9.49
N GLU A 246 17.59 -1.24 8.61
CA GLU A 246 18.58 -2.30 8.78
C GLU A 246 19.41 -2.10 10.06
N LEU A 247 19.86 -0.88 10.36
CA LEU A 247 20.63 -0.56 11.57
C LEU A 247 19.87 -0.91 12.86
N ILE A 248 18.54 -0.77 12.86
CA ILE A 248 17.70 -1.17 13.98
C ILE A 248 17.47 -2.67 13.97
N SER A 249 17.06 -3.24 12.83
CA SER A 249 16.67 -4.65 12.74
C SER A 249 17.83 -5.62 13.01
N SER A 250 19.07 -5.17 12.77
CA SER A 250 20.29 -5.96 12.94
C SER A 250 20.79 -6.01 14.38
N SER A 251 20.29 -5.16 15.29
CA SER A 251 20.73 -5.08 16.68
C SER A 251 19.54 -5.20 17.66
N PRO A 252 19.49 -6.24 18.52
CA PRO A 252 18.39 -6.41 19.49
C PRO A 252 18.31 -5.29 20.54
N VAL A 253 19.43 -4.58 20.75
CA VAL A 253 19.54 -3.46 21.71
C VAL A 253 19.13 -2.14 21.08
N ALA A 254 19.24 -2.00 19.74
CA ALA A 254 18.87 -0.77 19.06
C ALA A 254 17.34 -0.57 19.07
N LYS A 255 16.91 0.55 19.65
CA LYS A 255 15.53 1.01 19.66
C LYS A 255 15.33 2.26 18.81
N ILE A 256 16.40 3.04 18.66
CA ILE A 256 16.43 4.30 17.92
C ILE A 256 17.67 4.30 17.03
N ALA A 257 17.50 4.54 15.74
CA ALA A 257 18.60 4.79 14.82
C ALA A 257 18.51 6.17 14.21
N VAL A 258 19.67 6.83 14.10
CA VAL A 258 19.80 8.13 13.45
C VAL A 258 20.83 8.07 12.33
N LEU A 259 20.43 8.46 11.14
CA LEU A 259 21.33 8.69 10.03
C LEU A 259 21.43 10.18 9.74
N PHE A 260 22.63 10.72 9.84
CA PHE A 260 22.93 12.09 9.39
C PHE A 260 23.55 12.04 8.00
N PHE A 261 23.09 12.91 7.10
CA PHE A 261 23.73 13.08 5.80
C PHE A 261 23.64 14.50 5.26
N GLU A 262 24.57 14.86 4.37
CA GLU A 262 24.59 16.13 3.64
C GLU A 262 24.11 15.92 2.20
N ASP A 263 23.18 16.76 1.74
CA ASP A 263 22.73 16.76 0.34
C ASP A 263 23.66 17.57 -0.58
N ALA A 264 23.31 17.65 -1.87
CA ALA A 264 24.08 18.38 -2.86
C ALA A 264 24.19 19.90 -2.55
N ASP A 265 23.18 20.45 -1.88
CA ASP A 265 23.06 21.87 -1.54
C ASP A 265 23.64 22.20 -0.16
N ARG A 266 24.36 21.25 0.46
CA ARG A 266 24.94 21.36 1.82
C ARG A 266 23.90 21.54 2.93
N ASN A 267 22.66 21.12 2.71
CA ASN A 267 21.74 20.95 3.82
C ASN A 267 22.09 19.66 4.55
N THR A 268 22.07 19.70 5.88
CA THR A 268 22.15 18.48 6.68
C THR A 268 20.75 17.95 6.91
N THR A 269 20.55 16.67 6.65
CA THR A 269 19.34 15.94 7.02
C THR A 269 19.66 14.92 8.10
N ALA A 270 18.76 14.76 9.06
CA ALA A 270 18.74 13.62 9.96
C ALA A 270 17.49 12.79 9.72
N LEU A 271 17.66 11.49 9.45
CA LEU A 271 16.60 10.50 9.45
C LEU A 271 16.63 9.78 10.78
N VAL A 272 15.53 9.85 11.52
CA VAL A 272 15.37 9.21 12.83
C VAL A 272 14.30 8.15 12.71
N HIS A 273 14.67 6.90 12.98
CA HIS A 273 13.74 5.78 13.02
C HIS A 273 13.68 5.21 14.44
N THR A 274 12.49 4.82 14.86
CA THR A 274 12.23 4.32 16.21
C THR A 274 11.40 3.05 16.18
N THR A 275 11.64 2.17 17.15
CA THR A 275 10.75 1.04 17.43
C THR A 275 9.97 1.29 18.71
N ARG A 276 8.83 0.61 18.86
CA ARG A 276 8.02 0.69 20.08
C ARG A 276 8.88 0.38 21.33
N PRO A 277 8.67 1.10 22.45
CA PRO A 277 7.57 2.03 22.72
C PRO A 277 7.81 3.49 22.28
N HIS A 278 8.92 3.79 21.60
CA HIS A 278 9.27 5.16 21.24
C HIS A 278 8.46 5.67 20.03
N ASP A 279 8.30 6.99 19.99
CA ASP A 279 7.60 7.72 18.94
C ASP A 279 8.55 8.78 18.36
N ALA A 280 8.85 8.65 17.08
CA ALA A 280 9.80 9.50 16.37
C ALA A 280 9.34 10.97 16.30
N ILE A 281 8.04 11.24 16.15
CA ILE A 281 7.49 12.60 16.11
C ILE A 281 7.67 13.27 17.48
N VAL A 282 7.32 12.55 18.55
CA VAL A 282 7.41 13.07 19.91
C VAL A 282 8.86 13.34 20.31
N LEU A 283 9.76 12.37 20.07
CA LEU A 283 11.17 12.50 20.42
C LEU A 283 11.85 13.66 19.69
N CYS A 284 11.44 13.93 18.44
CA CYS A 284 12.05 14.95 17.60
C CYS A 284 11.26 16.25 17.49
N MET A 285 10.19 16.43 18.29
CA MET A 285 9.29 17.59 18.21
C MET A 285 9.99 18.97 18.16
N PRO A 286 11.06 19.24 18.94
CA PRO A 286 11.78 20.53 18.87
C PRO A 286 12.42 20.83 17.51
N PHE A 287 12.61 19.82 16.68
CA PHE A 287 13.29 19.91 15.38
C PHE A 287 12.33 19.97 14.18
N LYS A 288 11.03 20.18 14.42
CA LYS A 288 9.98 20.28 13.38
C LYS A 288 9.97 19.03 12.45
N PRO A 289 9.69 17.84 13.00
CA PRO A 289 9.75 16.61 12.24
C PRO A 289 8.69 16.53 11.15
N ALA A 290 9.06 15.93 10.02
CA ALA A 290 8.14 15.51 8.98
C ALA A 290 8.23 13.99 8.81
N GLY A 291 7.11 13.27 8.92
CA GLY A 291 7.09 11.81 8.80
C GLY A 291 5.97 11.15 9.60
N THR A 292 6.23 9.95 10.09
CA THR A 292 5.31 9.12 10.86
C THR A 292 5.84 8.89 12.28
N HIS A 293 5.06 8.21 13.12
CA HIS A 293 5.48 7.82 14.47
C HIS A 293 6.68 6.85 14.48
N GLU A 294 6.96 6.15 13.37
CA GLU A 294 8.10 5.22 13.26
C GLU A 294 9.34 5.88 12.67
N GLU A 295 9.17 6.87 11.79
CA GLU A 295 10.28 7.52 11.09
C GLU A 295 10.00 8.99 10.80
N VAL A 296 10.96 9.85 11.12
CA VAL A 296 10.89 11.28 10.81
C VAL A 296 12.16 11.77 10.10
N ARG A 297 11.95 12.74 9.23
CA ARG A 297 13.00 13.53 8.57
C ARG A 297 13.10 14.90 9.20
N LEU A 298 14.33 15.30 9.51
CA LEU A 298 14.68 16.61 10.07
C LEU A 298 15.64 17.32 9.10
N LEU A 299 15.26 18.49 8.59
CA LEU A 299 16.05 19.26 7.63
C LEU A 299 16.69 20.48 8.30
N PHE A 300 18.00 20.65 8.11
CA PHE A 300 18.80 21.75 8.66
C PHE A 300 19.55 22.48 7.55
N PRO A 301 18.97 23.56 6.99
CA PRO A 301 19.62 24.32 5.93
C PRO A 301 20.90 24.99 6.40
N ASN A 302 21.98 24.89 5.61
CA ASN A 302 23.26 25.55 5.86
C ASN A 302 23.87 25.29 7.26
N LYS A 303 23.63 24.12 7.84
CA LYS A 303 24.24 23.69 9.11
C LYS A 303 25.28 22.62 8.84
N ARG A 304 26.40 22.67 9.59
CA ARG A 304 27.43 21.64 9.51
C ARG A 304 26.91 20.35 10.14
N ILE A 305 27.17 19.22 9.49
CA ILE A 305 26.68 17.91 9.96
C ILE A 305 27.10 17.58 11.40
N VAL A 306 28.31 17.98 11.82
CA VAL A 306 28.82 17.75 13.18
C VAL A 306 28.02 18.53 14.24
N ASP A 307 27.59 19.75 13.92
CA ASP A 307 26.81 20.57 14.85
C ASP A 307 25.40 19.99 15.01
N VAL A 308 24.82 19.51 13.90
CA VAL A 308 23.51 18.84 13.87
C VAL A 308 23.55 17.50 14.60
N GLU A 309 24.57 16.67 14.34
CA GLU A 309 24.82 15.41 15.04
C GLU A 309 24.85 15.64 16.55
N THR A 310 25.69 16.58 17.00
CA THR A 310 25.88 16.86 18.43
C THR A 310 24.58 17.32 19.09
N ASN A 311 23.83 18.21 18.43
CA ASN A 311 22.57 18.74 18.95
C ASN A 311 21.50 17.64 19.07
N ILE A 312 21.24 16.89 18.00
CA ILE A 312 20.21 15.84 17.99
C ILE A 312 20.57 14.71 18.95
N ILE A 313 21.80 14.20 18.91
CA ILE A 313 22.21 13.11 19.79
C ILE A 313 22.19 13.57 21.26
N GLY A 314 22.60 14.80 21.56
CA GLY A 314 22.50 15.38 22.89
C GLY A 314 21.05 15.44 23.39
N HIS A 315 20.13 15.93 22.56
CA HIS A 315 18.70 15.97 22.87
C HIS A 315 18.11 14.58 23.10
N LEU A 316 18.36 13.63 22.19
CA LEU A 316 17.86 12.26 22.32
C LEU A 316 18.36 11.58 23.60
N LYS A 317 19.64 11.75 23.93
CA LYS A 317 20.19 11.19 25.18
C LYS A 317 19.50 11.76 26.42
N GLN A 318 19.20 13.06 26.44
CA GLN A 318 18.47 13.69 27.55
C GLN A 318 17.02 13.21 27.63
N ALA A 319 16.33 13.12 26.49
CA ALA A 319 14.95 12.65 26.43
C ALA A 319 14.82 11.20 26.94
N LEU A 320 15.76 10.33 26.57
CA LEU A 320 15.75 8.91 26.95
C LEU A 320 16.16 8.64 28.40
N THR A 321 16.81 9.60 29.07
CA THR A 321 17.17 9.48 30.49
C THR A 321 16.00 9.84 31.42
N ARG A 322 14.92 10.43 30.88
CA ARG A 322 13.74 10.91 31.63
C ARG A 322 12.55 9.94 31.59
N THR A 323 12.72 8.77 30.98
CA THR A 323 11.76 7.67 30.87
C THR A 323 12.28 6.46 31.63
#